data_AF-A0A7K0E0J7-F1
#
_entry.id   AF-A0A7K0E0J7-F1
#
_cell.length_a   1.000
_cell.length_b   1.000
_cell.length_c   1.000
_cell.angle_alpha   90.00
_cell.angle_beta   90.00
_cell.angle_gamma   90.00
#
_symmetry.space_group_name_H-M   'P 1'
#
loop_
_entity.id
_entity.type
_entity.pdbx_description
1 polymer ?
#
loop_
_entity_poly.entity_id
_entity_poly.type
_entity_poly.pdbx_seq_one_letter_code
_entity_poly.pdbx_strand_id
1 'polypeptide(L)' 'MPDHAGRIVEVRGTDGAPPYIVRFDDGHESLVFPGPDSVVRHSG' A
#
# COMPACT_ATOMS: atom_id res chain seq x y z
N MET A 1 17.17 4.90 -6.50
CA MET A 1 16.46 3.98 -5.58
C MET A 1 15.13 3.75 -6.24
N PRO A 2 14.78 2.53 -6.70
CA PRO A 2 13.48 2.34 -7.31
C PRO A 2 12.41 2.65 -6.27
N ASP A 3 11.38 3.35 -6.70
CA ASP A 3 10.14 3.48 -5.96
C ASP A 3 9.61 2.08 -5.61
N HIS A 4 9.42 1.80 -4.32
CA HIS A 4 8.78 0.56 -3.87
C HIS A 4 7.27 0.69 -4.11
N ALA A 5 6.85 0.55 -5.36
CA ALA A 5 5.45 0.50 -5.74
C ALA A 5 4.87 -0.90 -5.49
N GLY A 6 3.63 -0.95 -5.00
CA GLY A 6 2.91 -2.19 -4.78
C GLY A 6 1.40 -1.97 -4.83
N ARG A 7 0.64 -3.05 -4.98
CA ARG A 7 -0.82 -2.99 -5.05
C ARG A 7 -1.42 -3.20 -3.67
N ILE A 8 -2.25 -2.27 -3.21
CA ILE A 8 -3.06 -2.47 -2.01
C ILE A 8 -4.09 -3.56 -2.31
N VAL A 9 -4.04 -4.66 -1.57
CA VAL A 9 -4.97 -5.79 -1.68
C VAL A 9 -5.99 -5.82 -0.53
N GLU A 10 -5.66 -5.20 0.60
CA GLU A 10 -6.58 -5.04 1.74
C GLU A 10 -6.33 -3.72 2.47
N VAL A 11 -7.41 -3.09 2.94
CA VAL A 11 -7.35 -1.90 3.79
C VAL A 11 -7.79 -2.27 5.20
N ARG A 12 -6.91 -2.08 6.17
CA ARG A 12 -7.14 -2.47 7.58
C ARG A 12 -7.46 -1.28 8.48
N GLY A 13 -7.15 -0.06 8.06
CA GLY A 13 -7.55 1.14 8.79
C GLY A 13 -9.00 1.51 8.54
N THR A 14 -9.54 2.30 9.47
CA THR A 14 -10.91 2.81 9.39
C THR A 14 -11.03 3.81 8.23
N ASP A 15 -12.19 3.86 7.57
CA ASP A 15 -12.49 4.81 6.49
C ASP A 15 -11.50 4.80 5.32
N GLY A 16 -10.86 3.66 5.03
CA GLY A 16 -9.88 3.56 3.96
C GLY A 16 -8.47 4.04 4.35
N ALA A 17 -8.25 4.37 5.62
CA ALA A 17 -6.96 4.80 6.13
C ALA A 17 -5.96 3.63 6.28
N PRO A 18 -4.66 3.92 6.44
CA PRO A 18 -3.68 2.91 6.78
C PRO A 18 -3.97 2.21 8.12
N PRO A 19 -3.41 1.00 8.34
CA PRO A 19 -2.44 0.32 7.48
C PRO A 19 -3.06 -0.44 6.31
N TYR A 20 -2.21 -0.75 5.33
CA TYR A 20 -2.58 -1.45 4.09
C TYR A 20 -1.84 -2.79 3.99
N ILE A 21 -2.50 -3.83 3.51
CA ILE A 21 -1.80 -5.01 3.00
C ILE A 21 -1.44 -4.72 1.55
N VAL A 22 -0.15 -4.69 1.25
CA VAL A 22 0.39 -4.41 -0.07
C VAL A 22 1.05 -5.66 -0.63
N ARG A 23 0.68 -6.03 -1.86
CA ARG A 23 1.37 -7.06 -2.63
C ARG A 23 2.39 -6.41 -3.57
N PHE A 24 3.64 -6.82 -3.44
CA PHE A 24 4.75 -6.39 -4.28
C PHE A 24 4.90 -7.30 -5.51
N ASP A 25 5.75 -6.89 -6.45
CA ASP A 25 5.94 -7.59 -7.73
C ASP A 25 6.59 -8.97 -7.58
N ASP A 26 7.36 -9.16 -6.50
CA ASP A 26 7.92 -10.46 -6.09
C ASP A 26 6.87 -11.44 -5.52
N GLY A 27 5.60 -11.01 -5.46
CA GLY A 27 4.49 -11.78 -4.92
C GLY A 27 4.39 -11.74 -3.40
N HIS A 28 5.29 -11.04 -2.71
CA HIS A 28 5.25 -10.93 -1.26
C HIS A 28 4.16 -9.94 -0.81
N GLU A 29 3.46 -10.30 0.26
CA GLU A 29 2.46 -9.45 0.90
C GLU A 29 2.96 -8.97 2.25
N SER A 30 2.85 -7.67 2.50
CA SER A 30 3.28 -7.06 3.76
C SER A 30 2.33 -5.98 4.24
N LEU A 31 2.27 -5.81 5.55
CA LEU A 31 1.56 -4.71 6.19
C LEU A 31 2.40 -3.43 6.08
N VAL A 32 1.86 -2.44 5.38
CA VAL A 32 2.52 -1.17 5.11
C VAL A 32 1.85 -0.04 5.88
N PHE A 33 2.68 0.74 6.57
CA PHE A 33 2.34 2.02 7.18
C PHE A 33 2.99 3.12 6.34
N PRO A 34 2.26 3.72 5.38
CA PRO A 34 2.80 4.75 4.51
C PRO A 34 3.22 5.98 5.32
N GLY A 35 4.37 6.54 4.95
CA GLY A 35 4.84 7.81 5.47
C GLY A 35 4.13 9.01 4.84
N PRO A 36 4.39 10.24 5.30
CA PRO A 36 3.74 11.45 4.82
C PRO A 36 3.94 11.70 3.31
N ASP A 37 5.05 11.24 2.73
CA ASP A 37 5.36 11.39 1.30
C ASP A 37 4.81 10.24 0.44
N SER A 38 4.04 9.32 1.02
CA SER A 38 3.44 8.20 0.27
C SER A 38 2.17 8.65 -0.46
N VAL A 39 2.00 8.19 -1.70
CA VAL A 39 0.82 8.50 -2.50
C VAL A 39 0.02 7.24 -2.77
N VAL A 40 -1.26 7.25 -2.39
CA VAL A 40 -2.23 6.22 -2.76
C VAL A 40 -2.94 6.64 -4.04
N ARG A 41 -2.93 5.78 -5.05
CA ARG A 41 -3.65 6.01 -6.31
C ARG A 41 -4.83 5.06 -6.41
N HIS A 42 -6.02 5.59 -6.62
CA HIS A 42 -7.22 4.80 -6.90
C HIS A 42 -7.31 4.58 -8.42
N SER A 43 -7.50 3.34 -8.85
CA SER A 43 -7.98 3.04 -10.20
C SER A 43 -9.46 3.40 -10.23
N GLY A 44 -9.81 4.49 -10.91
CA GLY A 44 -11.20 4.92 -11.07
C GLY A 44 -12.08 3.92 -11.80
#